data_AF-A0A2W5D6F0-F1
#
_entry.id   AF-A0A2W5D6F0-F1
#
_cell.length_a   1.000
_cell.length_b   1.000
_cell.length_c   1.000
_cell.angle_alpha   90.00
_cell.angle_beta   90.00
_cell.angle_gamma   90.00
#
_symmetry.space_group_name_H-M   'P 1'
#
loop_
_entity.id
_entity.type
_entity.pdbx_description
1 polymer ?
#
loop_
_entity_poly.entity_id
_entity_poly.type
_entity_poly.pdbx_seq_one_letter_code
_entity_poly.pdbx_strand_id
1 'polypeptide(L)'
;MHKILITAYQHDEGRIARLNRSLGYAEAVLEHQGEPSLFPYLRSIHDHKGELEVGWLIEPRELQRKALERAWEKLGNETVDRVEHLLPDGAPVLEYPQEQRAVPRDRKP
;
A
#
# COMPACT_ATOMS: atom_id res chain seq x y z
N MET A 1 7.02 5.65 13.55
CA MET A 1 6.30 5.73 12.26
C MET A 1 7.03 6.75 11.40
N HIS A 2 7.64 6.33 10.29
CA HIS A 2 8.22 7.28 9.34
C HIS A 2 7.10 7.98 8.56
N LYS A 3 7.40 9.12 7.97
CA LYS A 3 6.43 9.90 7.19
C LYS A 3 6.35 9.33 5.77
N ILE A 4 5.15 8.92 5.35
CA ILE A 4 4.87 8.53 3.97
C ILE A 4 4.68 9.80 3.14
N LEU A 5 5.37 9.90 2.00
CA LEU A 5 5.18 10.99 1.06
C LEU A 5 3.98 10.72 0.17
N ILE A 6 2.92 11.52 0.29
CA ILE A 6 1.71 11.43 -0.54
C ILE A 6 1.69 12.64 -1.47
N THR A 7 1.76 12.43 -2.77
CA THR A 7 1.79 13.50 -3.78
C THR A 7 0.91 13.15 -4.97
N ALA A 8 0.54 14.15 -5.76
CA ALA A 8 -0.19 13.94 -7.01
C ALA A 8 0.30 14.91 -8.07
N TYR A 9 0.07 14.57 -9.34
CA TYR A 9 0.30 15.47 -10.46
C TYR A 9 -0.39 16.82 -10.21
N GLN A 10 0.36 17.91 -10.37
CA GLN A 10 -0.07 19.29 -10.10
C GLN A 10 -0.57 19.56 -8.68
N HIS A 11 -0.24 18.71 -7.70
CA HIS A 11 -0.73 18.82 -6.31
C HIS A 11 -2.26 18.85 -6.20
N ASP A 12 -2.95 18.18 -7.13
CA ASP A 12 -4.41 18.13 -7.14
C ASP A 12 -4.96 17.47 -5.86
N GLU A 13 -5.82 18.20 -5.14
CA GLU A 13 -6.36 17.74 -3.86
C GLU A 13 -7.32 16.55 -4.02
N GLY A 14 -8.03 16.46 -5.14
CA GLY A 14 -8.92 15.33 -5.45
C GLY A 14 -8.15 14.02 -5.64
N ARG A 15 -7.00 14.11 -6.33
CA ARG A 15 -6.04 13.01 -6.49
C ARG A 15 -5.41 12.61 -5.16
N ILE A 16 -5.00 13.58 -4.34
CA ILE A 16 -4.50 13.28 -2.99
C ILE A 16 -5.59 12.60 -2.14
N ALA A 17 -6.84 13.05 -2.23
CA ALA A 17 -7.95 12.43 -1.52
C ALA A 17 -8.19 10.98 -1.98
N ARG A 18 -8.12 10.68 -3.28
CA ARG A 18 -8.28 9.30 -3.78
C ARG A 18 -7.11 8.39 -3.40
N LEU A 19 -5.88 8.91 -3.34
CA LEU A 19 -4.73 8.17 -2.80
C LEU A 19 -4.95 7.75 -1.35
N ASN A 20 -5.38 8.68 -0.49
CA ASN A 20 -5.67 8.37 0.91
C ASN A 20 -6.78 7.31 1.07
N ARG A 21 -7.85 7.41 0.27
CA ARG A 21 -8.91 6.38 0.27
C ARG A 21 -8.39 5.02 -0.19
N SER A 22 -7.55 5.00 -1.22
CA SER A 22 -6.95 3.77 -1.75
C SER A 22 -6.03 3.11 -0.71
N LEU A 23 -5.21 3.90 -0.01
CA LEU A 23 -4.39 3.41 1.11
C LEU A 23 -5.25 2.80 2.22
N GLY A 24 -6.31 3.50 2.65
CA GLY A 24 -7.20 2.99 3.69
C GLY A 24 -7.91 1.70 3.30
N TYR A 25 -8.33 1.57 2.04
CA TYR A 25 -8.92 0.34 1.53
C TYR A 25 -7.92 -0.82 1.49
N ALA A 26 -6.71 -0.58 0.96
CA ALA A 26 -5.67 -1.60 0.90
C ALA A 26 -5.33 -2.12 2.30
N GLU A 27 -5.19 -1.21 3.28
CA GLU A 27 -4.96 -1.58 4.67
C GLU A 27 -6.09 -2.43 5.26
N ALA A 28 -7.35 -2.03 5.04
CA ALA A 28 -8.50 -2.80 5.53
C ALA A 28 -8.58 -4.20 4.91
N VAL A 29 -8.18 -4.35 3.63
CA VAL A 29 -8.10 -5.66 2.98
C VAL A 29 -7.03 -6.54 3.63
N LEU A 30 -5.85 -6.00 3.91
CA LEU A 30 -4.77 -6.73 4.57
C LEU A 30 -5.14 -7.13 6.00
N GLU A 31 -5.73 -6.21 6.76
CA GLU A 31 -6.21 -6.48 8.12
C GLU A 31 -7.24 -7.62 8.12
N HIS A 32 -8.20 -7.60 7.19
CA HIS A 32 -9.21 -8.66 7.05
C HIS A 32 -8.59 -10.03 6.71
N GLN A 33 -7.48 -10.04 5.96
CA GLN A 33 -6.74 -11.25 5.58
C GLN A 33 -5.74 -11.72 6.64
N GLY A 34 -5.55 -10.95 7.73
CA GLY A 34 -4.55 -11.24 8.75
C GLY A 34 -3.10 -10.97 8.29
N GLU A 35 -2.92 -10.16 7.25
CA GLU A 35 -1.60 -9.74 6.78
C GLU A 35 -1.07 -8.51 7.54
N PRO A 36 0.26 -8.34 7.64
CA PRO A 36 0.84 -7.15 8.24
C PRO A 36 0.47 -5.87 7.48
N SER A 37 0.32 -4.78 8.25
CA SER A 37 0.13 -3.42 7.74
C SER A 37 1.16 -3.08 6.66
N LEU A 38 0.71 -2.36 5.61
CA LEU A 38 1.60 -1.90 4.55
C LEU A 38 2.34 -0.60 4.93
N PHE A 39 1.79 0.19 5.85
CA PHE A 39 2.31 1.52 6.20
C PHE A 39 3.76 1.55 6.69
N PRO A 40 4.24 0.59 7.51
CA PRO A 40 5.65 0.54 7.91
C PRO A 40 6.63 0.36 6.74
N TYR A 41 6.14 -0.09 5.58
CA TYR A 41 6.97 -0.45 4.43
C TYR A 41 6.82 0.52 3.25
N LEU A 42 5.89 1.48 3.31
CA LEU A 42 5.70 2.48 2.25
C LEU A 42 6.60 3.70 2.41
N ARG A 43 7.37 4.04 1.40
CA ARG A 43 8.12 5.30 1.32
C ARG A 43 7.25 6.43 0.76
N SER A 44 6.54 6.17 -0.33
CA SER A 44 5.74 7.17 -1.04
C SER A 44 4.58 6.56 -1.80
N ILE A 45 3.57 7.37 -2.08
CA ILE A 45 2.52 7.08 -3.04
C ILE A 45 2.28 8.32 -3.89
N HIS A 46 2.29 8.15 -5.21
CA HIS A 46 2.13 9.24 -6.15
C HIS A 46 1.08 8.89 -7.21
N ASP A 47 0.23 9.86 -7.52
CA ASP A 47 -0.72 9.78 -8.62
C ASP A 47 -0.22 10.60 -9.80
N HIS A 48 0.37 9.92 -10.77
CA HIS A 48 0.87 10.51 -12.00
C HIS A 48 -0.19 10.39 -13.10
N LYS A 49 -1.15 11.33 -13.13
CA LYS A 49 -2.15 11.42 -14.21
C LYS A 49 -2.99 10.14 -14.40
N GLY A 50 -3.26 9.38 -13.34
CA GLY A 50 -4.00 8.11 -13.43
C GLY A 50 -3.14 6.87 -13.22
N GLU A 51 -1.83 7.04 -13.25
CA GLU A 51 -0.87 6.00 -12.87
C GLU A 51 -0.52 6.12 -11.39
N LEU A 52 -0.59 5.00 -10.68
CA LEU A 52 -0.24 4.89 -9.28
C LEU A 52 1.20 4.44 -9.14
N GLU A 53 2.08 5.34 -8.72
CA GLU A 53 3.45 5.00 -8.36
C GLU A 53 3.52 4.73 -6.85
N VAL A 54 3.93 3.53 -6.46
CA VAL A 54 4.06 3.11 -5.06
C VAL A 54 5.53 2.87 -4.74
N GLY A 55 6.13 3.79 -3.98
CA GLY A 55 7.50 3.65 -3.51
C GLY A 55 7.56 2.87 -2.21
N TRP A 56 8.34 1.79 -2.19
CA TRP A 56 8.53 0.94 -1.03
C TRP A 56 9.87 1.19 -0.33
N LEU A 57 9.97 0.81 0.93
CA LEU A 57 11.23 0.76 1.69
C LEU A 57 11.90 -0.61 1.56
N ILE A 58 11.10 -1.66 1.36
CA ILE A 58 11.52 -3.06 1.20
C ILE A 58 10.66 -3.74 0.13
N GLU A 59 11.03 -4.93 -0.32
CA GLU A 59 10.23 -5.73 -1.24
C GLU A 59 8.81 -5.98 -0.68
N PRO A 60 7.73 -5.49 -1.34
CA PRO A 60 6.38 -5.73 -0.87
C PRO A 60 5.94 -7.19 -1.05
N ARG A 61 5.16 -7.72 -0.10
CA ARG A 61 4.49 -9.01 -0.25
C ARG A 61 3.51 -8.98 -1.41
N GLU A 62 3.26 -10.14 -2.00
CA GLU A 62 2.29 -10.30 -3.09
C GLU A 62 0.90 -9.78 -2.71
N LEU A 63 0.42 -10.07 -1.49
CA LEU A 63 -0.88 -9.58 -1.02
C LEU A 63 -0.90 -8.06 -0.82
N GLN A 64 0.22 -7.44 -0.44
CA GLN A 64 0.32 -5.98 -0.31
C GLN A 64 0.27 -5.30 -1.69
N ARG A 65 0.95 -5.87 -2.70
CA ARG A 65 0.84 -5.43 -4.10
C ARG A 65 -0.60 -5.50 -4.59
N LYS A 66 -1.20 -6.69 -4.49
CA LYS A 66 -2.60 -6.95 -4.91
C LYS A 66 -3.63 -6.08 -4.19
N ALA A 67 -3.43 -5.80 -2.90
CA ALA A 67 -4.32 -4.94 -2.14
C ALA A 67 -4.34 -3.51 -2.70
N LEU A 68 -3.17 -2.96 -3.07
CA LEU A 68 -3.05 -1.63 -3.68
C LEU A 68 -3.58 -1.60 -5.12
N GLU A 69 -3.27 -2.62 -5.92
CA GLU A 69 -3.84 -2.77 -7.28
C GLU A 69 -5.36 -2.75 -7.23
N ARG A 70 -5.94 -3.57 -6.35
CA ARG A 70 -7.40 -3.61 -6.14
C ARG A 70 -7.95 -2.30 -5.60
N ALA A 71 -7.24 -1.65 -4.68
CA ALA A 71 -7.65 -0.34 -4.17
C ALA A 71 -7.69 0.71 -5.29
N TRP A 72 -6.70 0.71 -6.18
CA TRP A 72 -6.62 1.62 -7.31
C TRP A 72 -7.74 1.39 -8.31
N GLU A 73 -8.04 0.12 -8.62
CA GLU A 73 -9.17 -0.22 -9.47
C GLU A 73 -10.50 0.30 -8.90
N LYS A 74 -10.73 0.14 -7.59
CA LYS A 74 -12.01 0.50 -6.96
C LYS A 74 -12.16 1.98 -6.64
N LEU A 75 -11.09 2.63 -6.19
CA LEU A 75 -11.14 3.98 -5.60
C LEU A 75 -10.31 5.00 -6.36
N GLY A 76 -9.30 4.54 -7.11
CA GLY A 76 -8.61 5.33 -8.12
C GLY A 76 -9.47 5.59 -9.35
N ASN A 77 -10.45 4.71 -9.63
CA ASN A 77 -11.25 4.71 -10.86
C ASN A 77 -10.35 4.61 -12.12
N GLU A 78 -9.32 3.80 -12.01
CA GLU A 78 -8.33 3.49 -13.03
C GLU A 78 -8.17 1.96 -13.10
N THR A 79 -7.22 1.46 -13.88
CA THR A 79 -7.02 0.02 -14.08
C THR A 79 -5.79 -0.50 -13.31
N VAL A 80 -5.78 -1.80 -13.02
CA VAL A 80 -4.71 -2.45 -12.22
C VAL A 80 -3.34 -2.44 -12.92
N ASP A 81 -3.30 -2.40 -14.25
CA ASP A 81 -2.08 -2.30 -15.07
C ASP A 81 -1.42 -0.91 -14.99
N ARG A 82 -2.08 0.06 -14.34
CA ARG A 82 -1.56 1.40 -14.07
C ARG A 82 -1.03 1.55 -12.66
N VAL A 83 -0.48 0.48 -12.10
CA VAL A 83 0.17 0.50 -10.79
C VAL A 83 1.63 0.08 -10.93
N GLU A 84 2.52 1.02 -10.66
CA GLU A 84 3.97 0.80 -10.67
C GLU A 84 4.49 0.68 -9.24
N HIS A 85 5.19 -0.41 -8.94
CA HIS A 85 5.81 -0.64 -7.64
C HIS A 85 7.31 -0.39 -7.74
N LEU A 86 7.75 0.71 -7.13
CA LEU A 86 9.13 1.18 -7.17
C LEU A 86 9.87 0.74 -5.90
N LEU A 87 11.05 0.14 -6.09
CA LEU A 87 11.96 -0.23 -5.01
C LEU A 87 13.19 0.69 -5.01
N PRO A 88 13.82 0.91 -3.85
CA PRO A 88 15.11 1.56 -3.81
C PRO A 88 16.15 0.76 -4.60
N ASP A 89 17.01 1.45 -5.35
CA ASP A 89 18.16 0.81 -5.99
C ASP A 89 19.03 0.11 -4.93
N GLY A 90 19.29 -1.19 -5.13
CA GLY A 90 20.06 -1.99 -4.17
C GLY A 90 19.36 -2.23 -2.84
N ALA A 91 18.02 -2.14 -2.80
CA ALA A 91 17.25 -2.46 -1.61
C ALA A 91 17.63 -3.88 -1.12
N PRO A 92 18.06 -4.01 0.14
CA PRO A 92 18.25 -5.34 0.71
C PRO A 92 16.91 -6.08 0.64
N VAL A 93 16.96 -7.37 0.33
CA VAL A 93 15.83 -8.29 0.58
C VAL A 93 15.69 -8.38 2.10
N LEU A 94 15.15 -7.32 2.71
CA LEU A 94 14.85 -7.30 4.13
C LEU A 94 13.66 -8.22 4.29
N GLU A 95 13.90 -9.33 4.99
CA GLU A 95 12.83 -10.16 5.46
C GLU A 95 11.90 -9.31 6.32
N TYR A 96 10.61 -9.40 6.05
CA TYR A 96 9.60 -8.88 6.95
C TYR A 96 9.94 -9.35 8.36
N PRO A 97 9.98 -8.44 9.36
CA PRO A 97 10.14 -8.84 10.74
C PRO A 97 9.19 -10.01 11.02
N GLN A 98 9.75 -11.12 11.51
CA GLN A 98 9.00 -12.28 11.96
C GLN A 98 8.23 -11.89 13.23
N GLU A 99 7.25 -10.98 13.13
CA GLU A 99 6.45 -10.58 14.27
C GLU A 99 5.29 -11.57 14.45
N GLN A 100 5.55 -12.47 15.40
CA GLN A 100 4.62 -13.20 16.26
C GLN A 100 3.23 -13.41 15.67
N ARG A 101 3.00 -14.63 15.17
CA ARG A 101 1.67 -15.17 14.87
C ARG A 101 0.67 -14.60 15.86
N ALA A 102 -0.25 -13.78 15.37
CA ALA A 102 -1.35 -13.28 16.19
C ALA A 102 -1.95 -14.47 16.94
N VAL A 103 -1.90 -14.42 18.27
CA VAL A 103 -2.62 -15.38 19.10
C VAL A 103 -4.07 -15.36 18.58
N PRO A 104 -4.66 -16.51 18.21
CA PRO A 104 -6.02 -16.54 17.73
C PRO A 104 -6.87 -15.78 18.74
N ARG A 105 -7.57 -14.73 18.28
CA ARG A 105 -8.61 -14.13 19.11
C ARG A 105 -9.65 -15.22 19.27
N ASP A 106 -9.59 -15.93 20.40
CA ASP A 106 -10.64 -16.84 20.81
C ASP A 106 -11.96 -16.09 20.68
N ARG A 107 -12.74 -16.47 19.65
CA ARG A 107 -14.14 -16.08 19.59
C ARG A 107 -14.78 -16.76 20.78
N LYS A 108 -14.94 -16.04 21.89
CA LYS A 108 -15.80 -16.49 22.98
C LYS A 108 -17.21 -16.69 22.40
N PRO A 109 -17.87 -17.83 22.72
CA PRO A 109 -19.20 -18.15 22.23
C PRO A 109 -20.26 -17.16 22.72
#